data_AF-A0A2I2KNN0-F1
#
_entry.id   AF-A0A2I2KNN0-F1
#
_cell.length_a   1.000
_cell.length_b   1.000
_cell.length_c   1.000
_cell.angle_alpha   90.00
_cell.angle_beta   90.00
_cell.angle_gamma   90.00
#
_symmetry.space_group_name_H-M   'P 1'
#
loop_
_entity.id
_entity.type
_entity.pdbx_description
1 polymer ?
#
loop_
_entity_poly.entity_id
_entity_poly.type
_entity_poly.pdbx_seq_one_letter_code
_entity_poly.pdbx_strand_id
1 'polypeptide(L)'
;MPDWRSHPFAADFRVHELHTRSEAAARVDFGEMIGHLVDALYPQAREPGTRPPCGGPGPAQRDAVCRQYDGRLVIWQTRYLLPRVGDAYLPQIRASYLRARVHAREHGGSLGRWVLCVPGLLDPRLARWWEQWRREQRVATGTDIDLWDAPALRTRLGRPVAKLVRAGYYCRPGAPQFGWAQPSDGADAEGGAAAAARALPPGGAGEPWRGGATVRMAGRSCVLDGDPVERRGGEGAWLLREGAASLVGTTPRPVWFRQVLVRRPGDRADAQLAAVDGQLRLLAEIGGRSGLPALVAGHVTPAEGVLLSARPPGRTWREVFGPPAPQRRRSARPPAPPAGLARHRPGGTTIALLRAAAGAGDALAALHESGHSHRAVTPDAVVLPPVWGSRAAGASILRDLGLATVTRRAGEGPAEYRAPEQELFGLHGPRVGLRTDVFRLAAMAYHTLSGVMPTCGGPAPLRGLRLPFPVPQTLDEVLLRALDLDPARRPARIRVLADAFRLGALHLTQASH
;
A
#
# COMPACT_ATOMS: atom_id res chain seq x y z
N MET A 1 2.22 13.99 -25.29
CA MET A 1 1.90 14.40 -23.90
C MET A 1 1.15 13.26 -23.22
N PRO A 2 1.54 12.79 -22.03
CA PRO A 2 0.85 11.69 -21.38
C PRO A 2 -0.55 12.12 -20.92
N ASP A 3 -1.54 11.28 -21.19
CA ASP A 3 -2.95 11.49 -20.86
C ASP A 3 -3.16 11.49 -19.33
N TRP A 4 -3.62 12.61 -18.77
CA TRP A 4 -3.89 12.76 -17.34
C TRP A 4 -5.09 11.94 -16.86
N ARG A 5 -5.86 11.33 -17.78
CA ARG A 5 -7.02 10.51 -17.48
C ARG A 5 -6.67 9.11 -16.95
N SER A 6 -5.40 8.69 -17.03
CA SER A 6 -4.99 7.31 -16.75
C SER A 6 -4.63 7.02 -15.28
N HIS A 7 -4.42 8.04 -14.43
CA HIS A 7 -4.08 7.85 -13.01
C HIS A 7 -4.73 8.94 -12.13
N PRO A 8 -5.77 8.63 -11.33
CA PRO A 8 -6.33 9.62 -10.41
C PRO A 8 -5.28 10.02 -9.38
N PHE A 9 -5.09 11.32 -9.18
CA PHE A 9 -4.23 11.86 -8.14
C PHE A 9 -4.71 11.36 -6.77
N ALA A 10 -3.89 10.55 -6.10
CA ALA A 10 -4.17 10.01 -4.78
C ALA A 10 -3.92 11.08 -3.69
N ALA A 11 -4.87 11.99 -3.51
CA ALA A 11 -4.87 12.95 -2.41
C ALA A 11 -5.55 12.34 -1.17
N ASP A 12 -4.87 12.38 -0.02
CA ASP A 12 -5.51 12.17 1.29
C ASP A 12 -5.71 13.52 1.98
N PHE A 13 -6.97 13.91 2.14
CA PHE A 13 -7.33 15.20 2.75
C PHE A 13 -7.13 15.23 4.26
N ARG A 14 -6.83 14.09 4.92
CA ARG A 14 -6.36 14.04 6.32
C ARG A 14 -5.00 14.69 6.51
N VAL A 15 -4.27 14.95 5.42
CA VAL A 15 -2.98 15.67 5.47
C VAL A 15 -3.13 17.03 6.18
N HIS A 16 -4.29 17.69 6.07
CA HIS A 16 -4.56 18.96 6.73
C HIS A 16 -4.62 18.83 8.27
N GLU A 17 -5.19 17.74 8.81
CA GLU A 17 -5.10 17.41 10.25
C GLU A 17 -3.67 17.09 10.68
N LEU A 18 -2.92 16.38 9.83
CA LEU A 18 -1.54 16.00 10.13
C LEU A 18 -0.58 17.21 10.13
N HIS A 19 -0.78 18.16 9.22
CA HIS A 19 0.00 19.39 9.14
C HIS A 19 -0.22 20.29 10.35
N THR A 20 -1.49 20.42 10.76
CA THR A 20 -1.89 21.40 11.74
C THR A 20 -2.03 20.84 13.15
N ARG A 21 -2.02 19.51 13.31
CA ARG A 21 -2.20 18.76 14.57
C ARG A 21 -3.50 19.09 15.32
N SER A 22 -4.48 19.68 14.64
CA SER A 22 -5.74 20.13 15.22
C SER A 22 -6.84 20.16 14.16
N GLU A 23 -8.02 19.62 14.47
CA GLU A 23 -9.15 19.62 13.53
C GLU A 23 -9.61 21.04 13.17
N ALA A 24 -9.56 21.97 14.13
CA ALA A 24 -9.92 23.37 13.92
C ALA A 24 -8.95 24.07 12.95
N ALA A 25 -7.66 23.76 13.03
CA ALA A 25 -6.67 24.29 12.12
C ALA A 25 -6.65 23.54 10.76
N ALA A 26 -7.00 22.26 10.74
CA ALA A 26 -7.17 21.48 9.50
C ALA A 26 -8.31 22.03 8.63
N ARG A 27 -9.41 22.45 9.27
CA ARG A 27 -10.52 23.15 8.62
C ARG A 27 -10.03 24.38 7.85
N VAL A 28 -9.17 25.16 8.50
CA VAL A 28 -8.57 26.37 7.93
C VAL A 28 -7.63 26.03 6.77
N ASP A 29 -6.70 25.11 6.97
CA ASP A 29 -5.72 24.67 5.95
C ASP A 29 -6.40 24.06 4.71
N PHE A 30 -7.48 23.29 4.91
CA PHE A 30 -8.31 22.79 3.81
C PHE A 30 -9.06 23.91 3.09
N GLY A 31 -9.59 24.90 3.83
CA GLY A 31 -10.24 26.07 3.27
C GLY A 31 -9.32 26.86 2.33
N GLU A 32 -8.09 27.10 2.78
CA GLU A 32 -7.04 27.79 2.02
C GLU A 32 -6.64 26.99 0.76
N MET A 33 -6.54 25.67 0.87
CA MET A 33 -6.28 24.79 -0.28
C MET A 33 -7.40 24.88 -1.34
N ILE A 34 -8.66 24.89 -0.92
CA ILE A 34 -9.79 25.07 -1.84
C ILE A 34 -9.75 26.45 -2.49
N GLY A 35 -9.41 27.51 -1.75
CA GLY A 35 -9.21 28.85 -2.32
C GLY A 35 -8.18 28.85 -3.45
N HIS A 36 -6.98 28.34 -3.18
CA HIS A 36 -5.92 28.25 -4.19
C HIS A 36 -6.32 27.35 -5.38
N LEU A 37 -7.10 26.29 -5.14
CA LEU A 37 -7.62 25.43 -6.19
C LEU A 37 -8.66 26.15 -7.07
N VAL A 38 -9.55 26.94 -6.48
CA VAL A 38 -10.53 27.75 -7.22
C VAL A 38 -9.81 28.78 -8.09
N ASP A 39 -8.81 29.48 -7.55
CA ASP A 39 -8.04 30.47 -8.30
C ASP A 39 -7.28 29.86 -9.47
N ALA A 40 -6.73 28.65 -9.29
CA ALA A 40 -6.09 27.92 -10.38
C ALA A 40 -7.09 27.46 -11.45
N LEU A 41 -8.30 27.06 -11.08
CA LEU A 41 -9.29 26.54 -12.02
C LEU A 41 -10.10 27.63 -12.73
N TYR A 42 -10.24 28.80 -12.11
CA TYR A 42 -11.08 29.90 -12.58
C TYR A 42 -10.34 31.26 -12.52
N PRO A 43 -9.20 31.41 -13.22
CA PRO A 43 -8.38 32.63 -13.13
C PRO A 43 -9.09 33.90 -13.62
N GLN A 44 -10.10 33.75 -14.49
CA GLN A 44 -10.92 34.84 -15.01
C GLN A 44 -12.03 35.31 -14.05
N ALA A 45 -12.28 34.58 -12.96
CA ALA A 45 -13.31 34.93 -11.99
C ALA A 45 -12.76 36.00 -11.02
N ARG A 46 -13.43 37.16 -10.94
CA ARG A 46 -12.96 38.28 -10.12
C ARG A 46 -13.42 38.11 -8.67
N GLU A 47 -12.61 38.56 -7.72
CA GLU A 47 -13.11 38.74 -6.36
C GLU A 47 -14.22 39.79 -6.38
N PRO A 48 -15.37 39.55 -5.74
CA PRO A 48 -16.35 40.60 -5.56
C PRO A 48 -15.68 41.76 -4.79
N GLY A 49 -15.91 43.00 -5.22
CA GLY A 49 -15.33 44.20 -4.60
C GLY A 49 -15.69 44.42 -3.12
N THR A 50 -16.50 43.53 -2.55
CA THR A 50 -16.93 43.50 -1.15
C THR A 50 -16.71 42.11 -0.56
N ARG A 51 -16.07 42.09 0.62
CA ARG A 51 -15.66 40.88 1.35
C ARG A 51 -16.90 40.15 1.88
N PRO A 52 -17.01 38.81 1.77
CA PRO A 52 -18.22 38.09 2.21
C PRO A 52 -18.42 38.19 3.74
N PRO A 53 -19.64 38.48 4.24
CA PRO A 53 -20.00 38.48 5.66
C PRO A 53 -20.51 37.11 6.13
N CYS A 54 -20.13 36.02 5.46
CA CYS A 54 -20.36 34.67 6.00
C CYS A 54 -19.50 34.38 7.26
N GLY A 55 -18.58 35.29 7.61
CA GLY A 55 -17.93 35.35 8.91
C GLY A 55 -18.16 36.71 9.56
N GLY A 56 -18.79 36.70 10.74
CA GLY A 56 -18.54 37.76 11.73
C GLY A 56 -17.07 37.74 12.16
N PRO A 57 -16.62 38.69 13.00
CA PRO A 57 -15.23 38.73 13.48
C PRO A 57 -14.94 37.43 14.26
N GLY A 58 -14.20 36.51 13.66
CA GLY A 58 -13.89 35.20 14.24
C GLY A 58 -13.49 34.13 13.22
N PRO A 59 -13.04 32.95 13.67
CA PRO A 59 -12.49 31.87 12.83
C PRO A 59 -13.45 31.28 11.78
N ALA A 60 -14.74 31.68 11.78
CA ALA A 60 -15.74 31.32 10.77
C ALA A 60 -15.53 32.02 9.40
N GLN A 61 -14.62 33.00 9.31
CA GLN A 61 -14.37 33.81 8.11
C GLN A 61 -13.67 33.06 6.95
N ARG A 62 -13.29 31.79 7.13
CA ARG A 62 -12.50 31.01 6.16
C ARG A 62 -13.26 29.84 5.49
N ASP A 63 -14.57 29.72 5.77
CA ASP A 63 -15.39 28.58 5.32
C ASP A 63 -16.04 28.78 3.92
N ALA A 64 -15.77 29.89 3.22
CA ALA A 64 -16.32 30.12 1.88
C ALA A 64 -15.44 31.01 1.01
N VAL A 65 -15.29 30.62 -0.26
CA VAL A 65 -14.60 31.37 -1.32
C VAL A 65 -15.66 31.87 -2.29
N CYS A 66 -15.68 33.18 -2.56
CA CYS A 66 -16.65 33.81 -3.45
C CYS A 66 -15.95 34.42 -4.66
N ARG A 67 -16.48 34.20 -5.86
CA ARG A 67 -16.03 34.84 -7.10
C ARG A 67 -17.22 35.31 -7.93
N GLN A 68 -17.03 36.38 -8.69
CA GLN A 68 -18.01 36.85 -9.66
C GLN A 68 -17.64 36.36 -11.06
N TYR A 69 -18.62 35.79 -11.75
CA TYR A 69 -18.48 35.32 -13.12
C TYR A 69 -19.72 35.76 -13.91
N ASP A 70 -19.52 36.55 -14.98
CA ASP A 70 -20.60 37.04 -15.85
C ASP A 70 -21.75 37.71 -15.09
N GLY A 71 -21.41 38.60 -14.14
CA GLY A 71 -22.37 39.31 -13.29
C GLY A 71 -23.05 38.45 -12.21
N ARG A 72 -22.82 37.13 -12.18
CA ARG A 72 -23.40 36.20 -11.19
C ARG A 72 -22.40 35.81 -10.12
N LEU A 73 -22.90 35.62 -8.89
CA LEU A 73 -22.07 35.19 -7.77
C LEU A 73 -21.92 33.66 -7.78
N VAL A 74 -20.68 33.19 -7.65
CA VAL A 74 -20.34 31.79 -7.44
C VAL A 74 -19.68 31.62 -6.07
N ILE A 75 -20.22 30.70 -5.27
CA ILE A 75 -19.76 30.46 -3.90
C ILE A 75 -19.28 29.01 -3.78
N TRP A 76 -18.03 28.82 -3.37
CA TRP A 76 -17.47 27.54 -2.95
C TRP A 76 -17.40 27.51 -1.43
N GLN A 77 -18.26 26.72 -0.79
CA GLN A 77 -18.33 26.60 0.65
C GLN A 77 -17.56 25.37 1.11
N THR A 78 -16.63 25.55 2.04
CA THR A 78 -15.78 24.47 2.55
C THR A 78 -16.34 23.94 3.86
N ARG A 79 -16.39 22.61 3.97
CA ARG A 79 -16.74 21.92 5.21
C ARG A 79 -15.82 20.73 5.37
N TYR A 80 -14.92 20.80 6.35
CA TYR A 80 -13.98 19.74 6.64
C TYR A 80 -14.66 18.62 7.44
N LEU A 81 -15.18 17.61 6.75
CA LEU A 81 -15.91 16.47 7.32
C LEU A 81 -15.26 15.18 6.84
N LEU A 82 -14.64 14.42 7.75
CA LEU A 82 -13.91 13.18 7.47
C LEU A 82 -14.31 12.04 8.42
N PRO A 83 -14.11 10.76 8.03
CA PRO A 83 -13.85 10.28 6.68
C PRO A 83 -15.13 10.12 5.82
N ARG A 84 -16.29 10.05 6.47
CA ARG A 84 -17.60 9.88 5.83
C ARG A 84 -18.57 10.94 6.32
N VAL A 85 -19.40 11.43 5.40
CA VAL A 85 -20.49 12.37 5.68
C VAL A 85 -21.80 11.60 5.73
N GLY A 86 -22.51 11.70 6.86
CA GLY A 86 -23.77 11.00 7.15
C GLY A 86 -25.01 11.90 7.26
N ASP A 87 -26.18 11.30 7.50
CA ASP A 87 -27.48 11.98 7.62
C ASP A 87 -27.50 13.10 8.70
N ALA A 88 -26.66 13.01 9.73
CA ALA A 88 -26.55 14.01 10.80
C ALA A 88 -26.18 15.42 10.31
N TYR A 89 -25.61 15.55 9.10
CA TYR A 89 -25.16 16.83 8.54
C TYR A 89 -26.19 17.52 7.63
N LEU A 90 -27.33 16.88 7.33
CA LEU A 90 -28.39 17.42 6.48
C LEU A 90 -28.90 18.81 6.91
N PRO A 91 -29.19 19.07 8.20
CA PRO A 91 -29.64 20.40 8.63
C PRO A 91 -28.58 21.47 8.40
N GLN A 92 -27.31 21.13 8.59
CA GLN A 92 -26.20 22.06 8.43
C GLN A 92 -25.97 22.42 6.96
N ILE A 93 -26.09 21.45 6.05
CA ILE A 93 -26.00 21.67 4.60
C ILE A 93 -27.09 22.64 4.14
N ARG A 94 -28.34 22.41 4.57
CA ARG A 94 -29.48 23.29 4.25
C ARG A 94 -29.26 24.71 4.78
N ALA A 95 -28.84 24.84 6.04
CA ALA A 95 -28.57 26.14 6.64
C ALA A 95 -27.43 26.90 5.91
N SER A 96 -26.38 26.18 5.47
CA SER A 96 -25.29 26.76 4.69
C SER A 96 -25.76 27.29 3.33
N TYR A 97 -26.60 26.54 2.61
CA TYR A 97 -27.18 27.01 1.35
C TYR A 97 -28.10 28.23 1.53
N LEU A 98 -28.93 28.25 2.59
CA LEU A 98 -29.79 29.40 2.88
C LEU A 98 -28.98 30.67 3.16
N ARG A 99 -27.90 30.57 3.95
CA ARG A 99 -26.98 31.70 4.19
C ARG A 99 -26.33 32.20 2.91
N ALA A 100 -25.90 31.30 2.03
CA ALA A 100 -25.32 31.65 0.74
C ALA A 100 -26.31 32.45 -0.14
N ARG A 101 -27.61 32.09 -0.10
CA ARG A 101 -28.67 32.81 -0.84
C ARG A 101 -28.97 34.18 -0.26
N VAL A 102 -29.05 34.29 1.06
CA VAL A 102 -29.26 35.59 1.74
C VAL A 102 -28.10 36.53 1.39
N HIS A 103 -26.87 36.03 1.49
CA HIS A 103 -25.68 36.79 1.14
C HIS A 103 -25.69 37.32 -0.30
N ALA A 104 -26.04 36.47 -1.27
CA ALA A 104 -26.12 36.89 -2.67
C ALA A 104 -27.12 38.04 -2.89
N ARG A 105 -28.28 37.99 -2.21
CA ARG A 105 -29.32 39.03 -2.29
C ARG A 105 -28.88 40.35 -1.68
N GLU A 106 -28.20 40.32 -0.54
CA GLU A 106 -27.70 41.52 0.13
C GLU A 106 -26.64 42.28 -0.68
N HIS A 107 -25.93 41.59 -1.59
CA HIS A 107 -24.84 42.17 -2.39
C HIS A 107 -25.27 42.40 -3.85
N GLY A 108 -26.58 42.58 -4.08
CA GLY A 108 -27.14 43.04 -5.36
C GLY A 108 -27.09 42.03 -6.51
N GLY A 109 -26.85 40.74 -6.23
CA GLY A 109 -26.67 39.71 -7.26
C GLY A 109 -27.62 38.52 -7.14
N SER A 110 -27.72 37.74 -8.21
CA SER A 110 -28.31 36.39 -8.17
C SER A 110 -27.21 35.34 -7.91
N LEU A 111 -27.50 34.36 -7.05
CA LEU A 111 -26.61 33.23 -6.79
C LEU A 111 -26.63 32.32 -8.03
N GLY A 112 -25.63 32.46 -8.89
CA GLY A 112 -25.52 31.71 -10.13
C GLY A 112 -25.13 30.26 -9.88
N ARG A 113 -24.15 30.03 -8.99
CA ARG A 113 -23.69 28.68 -8.64
C ARG A 113 -23.24 28.58 -7.19
N TRP A 114 -23.58 27.46 -6.54
CA TRP A 114 -23.12 27.12 -5.21
C TRP A 114 -22.49 25.73 -5.22
N VAL A 115 -21.28 25.64 -4.68
CA VAL A 115 -20.49 24.43 -4.65
C VAL A 115 -20.17 24.08 -3.20
N LEU A 116 -20.57 22.90 -2.75
CA LEU A 116 -20.15 22.38 -1.46
C LEU A 116 -18.86 21.56 -1.61
N CYS A 117 -17.82 21.94 -0.90
CA CYS A 117 -16.52 21.27 -0.91
C CYS A 117 -16.32 20.49 0.39
N VAL A 118 -16.28 19.15 0.29
CA VAL A 118 -16.09 18.24 1.42
C VAL A 118 -14.96 17.24 1.14
N PRO A 119 -14.02 17.05 2.08
CA PRO A 119 -12.90 16.12 1.92
C PRO A 119 -13.30 14.64 2.14
N GLY A 120 -14.49 14.37 2.67
CA GLY A 120 -15.02 13.04 2.94
C GLY A 120 -15.84 12.46 1.79
N LEU A 121 -16.12 11.16 1.88
CA LEU A 121 -17.07 10.48 0.99
C LEU A 121 -18.49 10.60 1.56
N LEU A 122 -19.45 10.90 0.70
CA LEU A 122 -20.86 10.78 1.07
C LEU A 122 -21.22 9.30 1.19
N ASP A 123 -22.00 8.94 2.20
CA ASP A 123 -22.61 7.62 2.22
C ASP A 123 -23.63 7.47 1.07
N PRO A 124 -23.94 6.23 0.62
CA PRO A 124 -24.83 6.01 -0.53
C PRO A 124 -26.24 6.57 -0.38
N ARG A 125 -26.77 6.68 0.85
CA ARG A 125 -28.10 7.24 1.11
C ARG A 125 -28.06 8.76 0.98
N LEU A 126 -27.07 9.39 1.61
CA LEU A 126 -26.85 10.83 1.52
C LEU A 126 -26.56 11.28 0.08
N ALA A 127 -25.81 10.49 -0.69
CA ALA A 127 -25.56 10.77 -2.10
C ALA A 127 -26.85 10.79 -2.94
N ARG A 128 -27.78 9.86 -2.70
CA ARG A 128 -29.10 9.86 -3.36
C ARG A 128 -29.94 11.06 -2.96
N TRP A 129 -29.97 11.36 -1.66
CA TRP A 129 -30.66 12.55 -1.15
C TRP A 129 -30.11 13.84 -1.79
N TRP A 130 -28.78 13.97 -1.85
CA TRP A 130 -28.11 15.14 -2.41
C TRP A 130 -28.50 15.36 -3.88
N GLU A 131 -28.46 14.29 -4.68
CA GLU A 131 -28.80 14.36 -6.10
C GLU A 131 -30.27 14.72 -6.34
N GLN A 132 -31.17 14.25 -5.48
CA GLN A 132 -32.56 14.70 -5.52
C GLN A 132 -32.70 16.16 -5.11
N TRP A 133 -32.16 16.53 -3.94
CA TRP A 133 -32.29 17.85 -3.35
C TRP A 133 -31.70 18.95 -4.25
N ARG A 134 -30.53 18.72 -4.86
CA ARG A 134 -29.92 19.70 -5.78
C ARG A 134 -30.79 19.95 -7.02
N ARG A 135 -31.49 18.94 -7.55
CA ARG A 135 -32.37 19.08 -8.71
C ARG A 135 -33.59 19.92 -8.35
N GLU A 136 -34.21 19.64 -7.22
CA GLU A 136 -35.35 20.39 -6.70
C GLU A 136 -34.97 21.87 -6.48
N GLN A 137 -33.84 22.14 -5.83
CA GLN A 137 -33.38 23.50 -5.59
C GLN A 137 -32.99 24.23 -6.89
N ARG A 138 -32.37 23.53 -7.85
CA ARG A 138 -32.02 24.12 -9.15
C ARG A 138 -33.27 24.57 -9.92
N VAL A 139 -34.34 23.78 -9.90
CA VAL A 139 -35.63 24.15 -10.50
C VAL A 139 -36.27 25.33 -9.74
N ALA A 140 -36.28 25.29 -8.41
CA ALA A 140 -36.94 26.30 -7.59
C ALA A 140 -36.24 27.67 -7.56
N THR A 141 -34.92 27.70 -7.75
CA THR A 141 -34.11 28.92 -7.53
C THR A 141 -33.30 29.36 -8.73
N GLY A 142 -33.14 28.51 -9.75
CA GLY A 142 -32.24 28.77 -10.88
C GLY A 142 -30.75 28.69 -10.54
N THR A 143 -30.37 28.39 -9.29
CA THR A 143 -28.97 28.24 -8.87
C THR A 143 -28.41 26.89 -9.29
N ASP A 144 -27.25 26.88 -9.94
CA ASP A 144 -26.51 25.63 -10.20
C ASP A 144 -25.86 25.13 -8.90
N ILE A 145 -26.19 23.91 -8.47
CA ILE A 145 -25.70 23.32 -7.22
C ILE A 145 -24.81 22.13 -7.54
N ASP A 146 -23.58 22.16 -7.02
CA ASP A 146 -22.55 21.15 -7.28
C ASP A 146 -21.85 20.68 -6.00
N LEU A 147 -21.25 19.49 -6.06
CA LEU A 147 -20.56 18.86 -4.93
C LEU A 147 -19.14 18.50 -5.33
N TRP A 148 -18.18 18.96 -4.55
CA TRP A 148 -16.79 18.56 -4.62
C TRP A 148 -16.48 17.69 -3.41
N ASP A 149 -16.81 16.40 -3.52
CA ASP A 149 -16.43 15.36 -2.57
C ASP A 149 -15.01 14.83 -2.83
N ALA A 150 -14.54 13.86 -2.04
CA ALA A 150 -13.18 13.33 -2.18
C ALA A 150 -12.79 12.92 -3.63
N PRO A 151 -13.58 12.11 -4.37
CA PRO A 151 -13.31 11.81 -5.78
C PRO A 151 -13.27 13.05 -6.68
N ALA A 152 -14.25 13.95 -6.53
CA ALA A 152 -14.35 15.16 -7.34
C ALA A 152 -13.19 16.14 -7.10
N LEU A 153 -12.71 16.26 -5.86
CA LEU A 153 -11.55 17.04 -5.48
C LEU A 153 -10.26 16.41 -5.99
N ARG A 154 -10.07 15.09 -5.87
CA ARG A 154 -8.91 14.38 -6.44
C ARG A 154 -8.79 14.57 -7.94
N THR A 155 -9.92 14.50 -8.64
CA THR A 155 -9.99 14.71 -10.09
C THR A 155 -9.55 16.13 -10.46
N ARG A 156 -10.01 17.14 -9.72
CA ARG A 156 -9.63 18.55 -9.92
C ARG A 156 -8.18 18.82 -9.58
N LEU A 157 -7.73 18.31 -8.44
CA LEU A 157 -6.34 18.38 -8.01
C LEU A 157 -5.42 17.65 -8.99
N GLY A 158 -5.87 16.59 -9.68
CA GLY A 158 -5.07 15.91 -10.71
C GLY A 158 -4.83 16.72 -11.99
N ARG A 159 -5.56 17.82 -12.22
CA ARG A 159 -5.40 18.61 -13.44
C ARG A 159 -4.04 19.31 -13.49
N PRO A 160 -3.42 19.48 -14.68
CA PRO A 160 -2.14 20.17 -14.82
C PRO A 160 -2.12 21.57 -14.16
N VAL A 161 -3.21 22.33 -14.32
CA VAL A 161 -3.35 23.68 -13.75
C VAL A 161 -3.28 23.72 -12.22
N ALA A 162 -3.67 22.63 -11.53
CA ALA A 162 -3.61 22.53 -10.08
C ALA A 162 -2.23 22.10 -9.55
N LYS A 163 -1.17 22.07 -10.38
CA LYS A 163 0.16 21.57 -10.00
C LYS A 163 0.76 22.33 -8.81
N LEU A 164 0.65 23.65 -8.79
CA LEU A 164 1.20 24.48 -7.71
C LEU A 164 0.42 24.28 -6.40
N VAL A 165 -0.90 24.12 -6.48
CA VAL A 165 -1.75 23.81 -5.32
C VAL A 165 -1.41 22.43 -4.76
N ARG A 166 -1.24 21.43 -5.64
CA ARG A 166 -0.75 20.11 -5.22
C ARG A 166 0.59 20.20 -4.52
N ALA A 167 1.52 20.97 -5.09
CA ALA A 167 2.84 21.13 -4.53
C ALA A 167 2.79 21.75 -3.13
N GLY A 168 2.03 22.83 -2.94
CA GLY A 168 1.94 23.54 -1.66
C GLY A 168 1.32 22.74 -0.52
N TYR A 169 0.28 21.95 -0.80
CA TYR A 169 -0.49 21.26 0.26
C TYR A 169 -0.25 19.75 0.37
N TYR A 170 0.28 19.12 -0.68
CA TYR A 170 0.44 17.66 -0.73
C TYR A 170 1.85 17.21 -1.11
N CYS A 171 2.72 18.11 -1.59
CA CYS A 171 4.14 17.82 -1.82
C CYS A 171 5.01 18.61 -0.85
N ARG A 172 5.29 18.04 0.31
CA ARG A 172 6.35 18.58 1.17
C ARG A 172 7.71 18.49 0.44
N PRO A 173 8.62 19.48 0.59
CA PRO A 173 10.00 19.33 0.15
C PRO A 173 10.59 18.05 0.73
N GLY A 174 10.95 17.09 -0.14
CA GLY A 174 11.51 15.80 0.27
C GLY A 174 10.69 14.55 -0.07
N ALA A 175 9.48 14.67 -0.63
CA ALA A 175 8.73 13.54 -1.17
C ALA A 175 9.15 13.22 -2.64
N PRO A 176 9.59 11.98 -2.97
CA PRO A 176 10.03 11.65 -4.31
C PRO A 176 8.85 11.63 -5.30
N GLN A 177 8.99 12.38 -6.39
CA GLN A 177 8.13 12.30 -7.56
C GLN A 177 8.50 11.01 -8.32
N PHE A 178 7.62 10.02 -8.33
CA PHE A 178 7.80 8.81 -9.14
C PHE A 178 7.40 9.13 -10.59
N GLY A 179 8.39 9.48 -11.40
CA GLY A 179 8.29 9.49 -12.86
C GLY A 179 8.51 8.08 -13.40
N TRP A 180 7.54 7.55 -14.13
CA TRP A 180 7.71 6.37 -14.97
C TRP A 180 8.59 6.75 -16.16
N ALA A 181 9.89 6.49 -16.09
CA ALA A 181 10.75 6.50 -17.27
C ALA A 181 10.81 5.07 -17.82
N GLN A 182 10.30 4.88 -19.04
CA GLN A 182 10.55 3.69 -19.85
C GLN A 182 12.06 3.62 -20.19
N PRO A 183 12.62 2.42 -20.48
CA PRO A 183 13.97 2.30 -21.01
C PRO A 183 13.98 2.87 -22.45
N SER A 184 14.83 3.85 -22.72
CA SER A 184 15.18 4.20 -24.10
C SER A 184 16.34 3.31 -24.54
N ASP A 185 16.10 2.53 -25.59
CA ASP A 185 17.14 1.89 -26.39
C ASP A 185 18.05 2.95 -27.04
N GLY A 186 19.35 2.63 -27.16
CA GLY A 186 20.18 3.09 -28.27
C GLY A 186 21.53 3.74 -27.94
N ALA A 187 22.57 3.07 -28.47
CA ALA A 187 23.82 3.62 -29.05
C ALA A 187 25.05 3.84 -28.15
N ASP A 188 25.92 2.82 -28.15
CA ASP A 188 27.31 2.81 -28.62
C ASP A 188 28.14 4.10 -28.53
N ALA A 189 29.25 4.00 -27.77
CA ALA A 189 30.49 4.69 -28.08
C ALA A 189 31.67 3.88 -27.51
N GLU A 190 32.36 3.16 -28.41
CA GLU A 190 33.72 2.65 -28.18
C GLU A 190 34.75 3.78 -28.28
N GLY A 191 35.88 3.64 -27.57
CA GLY A 191 37.05 4.50 -27.71
C GLY A 191 38.02 4.33 -26.54
N GLY A 192 39.00 3.43 -26.69
CA GLY A 192 39.89 2.96 -25.63
C GLY A 192 41.12 3.82 -25.35
N ALA A 193 41.83 3.47 -24.28
CA ALA A 193 43.30 3.38 -24.21
C ALA A 193 43.73 2.87 -22.82
N ALA A 194 44.60 1.87 -22.82
CA ALA A 194 45.10 1.16 -21.65
C ALA A 194 46.27 1.91 -20.95
N ALA A 195 46.34 1.79 -19.62
CA ALA A 195 47.60 1.88 -18.87
C ALA A 195 47.50 1.04 -17.58
N ALA A 196 48.59 0.34 -17.27
CA ALA A 196 48.64 -0.84 -16.43
C ALA A 196 48.80 -0.59 -14.91
N ALA A 197 48.46 -1.65 -14.16
CA ALA A 197 49.02 -2.10 -12.88
C ALA A 197 48.57 -1.45 -11.56
N ARG A 198 47.58 -2.10 -10.91
CA ARG A 198 47.75 -2.77 -9.61
C ARG A 198 46.52 -3.64 -9.30
N ALA A 199 46.74 -4.93 -9.07
CA ALA A 199 45.67 -5.88 -8.77
C ALA A 199 45.03 -5.58 -7.41
N LEU A 200 43.78 -5.09 -7.43
CA LEU A 200 42.86 -5.15 -6.30
C LEU A 200 42.09 -6.50 -6.32
N PRO A 201 41.68 -7.04 -5.17
CA PRO A 201 40.90 -8.27 -5.11
C PRO A 201 39.54 -8.11 -5.83
N PRO A 202 39.01 -9.16 -6.47
CA PRO A 202 37.74 -9.09 -7.18
C PRO A 202 36.61 -8.86 -6.16
N GLY A 203 35.78 -7.84 -6.40
CA GLY A 203 34.72 -7.41 -5.48
C GLY A 203 34.72 -5.93 -5.10
N GLY A 204 35.36 -5.06 -5.88
CA GLY A 204 35.29 -3.61 -5.69
C GLY A 204 33.84 -3.11 -5.72
N ALA A 205 33.53 -2.16 -4.82
CA ALA A 205 32.19 -1.62 -4.51
C ALA A 205 31.38 -1.01 -5.69
N GLY A 206 31.84 -1.17 -6.93
CA GLY A 206 31.25 -0.67 -8.16
C GLY A 206 30.78 -1.72 -9.17
N GLU A 207 31.29 -2.96 -9.13
CA GLU A 207 30.94 -3.97 -10.14
C GLU A 207 29.59 -4.65 -9.87
N PRO A 208 28.78 -4.88 -10.93
CA PRO A 208 27.54 -5.62 -10.82
C PRO A 208 27.86 -7.07 -10.49
N TRP A 209 27.25 -7.58 -9.42
CA TRP A 209 27.35 -8.98 -9.07
C TRP A 209 26.53 -9.84 -10.04
N ARG A 210 27.06 -10.99 -10.42
CA ARG A 210 26.40 -11.96 -11.32
C ARG A 210 26.25 -13.32 -10.65
N GLY A 211 25.22 -14.06 -11.02
CA GLY A 211 25.04 -15.45 -10.62
C GLY A 211 26.30 -16.28 -10.90
N GLY A 212 26.63 -17.18 -9.98
CA GLY A 212 27.86 -17.98 -10.00
C GLY A 212 29.11 -17.27 -9.48
N ALA A 213 29.08 -15.95 -9.26
CA ALA A 213 30.22 -15.24 -8.69
C ALA A 213 30.43 -15.64 -7.21
N THR A 214 31.69 -15.78 -6.82
CA THR A 214 32.07 -15.93 -5.41
C THR A 214 32.31 -14.56 -4.80
N VAL A 215 31.57 -14.24 -3.75
CA VAL A 215 31.63 -12.95 -3.04
C VAL A 215 31.86 -13.18 -1.55
N ARG A 216 32.49 -12.21 -0.88
CA ARG A 216 32.70 -12.26 0.58
C ARG A 216 31.67 -11.38 1.28
N MET A 217 30.85 -11.97 2.14
CA MET A 217 29.78 -11.30 2.89
C MET A 217 29.90 -11.67 4.37
N ALA A 218 29.97 -10.68 5.25
CA ALA A 218 30.12 -10.90 6.70
C ALA A 218 31.26 -11.88 7.08
N GLY A 219 32.40 -11.76 6.40
CA GLY A 219 33.57 -12.62 6.60
C GLY A 219 33.42 -14.05 6.03
N ARG A 220 32.31 -14.38 5.38
CA ARG A 220 32.04 -15.69 4.77
C ARG A 220 32.13 -15.61 3.24
N SER A 221 32.74 -16.62 2.62
CA SER A 221 32.70 -16.78 1.16
C SER A 221 31.38 -17.42 0.74
N CYS A 222 30.70 -16.80 -0.22
CA CYS A 222 29.39 -17.21 -0.70
C CYS A 222 29.41 -17.25 -2.23
N VAL A 223 28.80 -18.27 -2.84
CA VAL A 223 28.54 -18.32 -4.29
C VAL A 223 27.13 -17.84 -4.53
N LEU A 224 26.94 -16.87 -5.43
CA LEU A 224 25.62 -16.35 -5.77
C LEU A 224 24.84 -17.37 -6.58
N ASP A 225 23.60 -17.68 -6.17
CA ASP A 225 22.77 -18.66 -6.89
C ASP A 225 22.14 -18.05 -8.17
N GLY A 226 22.15 -16.71 -8.28
CA GLY A 226 21.63 -15.95 -9.42
C GLY A 226 21.98 -14.47 -9.28
N ASP A 227 21.56 -13.65 -10.25
CA ASP A 227 21.79 -12.21 -10.22
C ASP A 227 21.00 -11.56 -9.07
N PRO A 228 21.65 -10.77 -8.19
CA PRO A 228 20.97 -10.11 -7.10
C PRO A 228 20.09 -8.96 -7.57
N VAL A 229 19.01 -8.73 -6.82
CA VAL A 229 18.17 -7.55 -7.01
C VAL A 229 18.89 -6.34 -6.40
N GLU A 230 19.27 -5.40 -7.25
CA GLU A 230 19.89 -4.13 -6.83
C GLU A 230 18.87 -2.99 -6.76
N ARG A 231 18.94 -2.18 -5.69
CA ARG A 231 18.16 -0.95 -5.54
C ARG A 231 19.04 0.18 -5.07
N ARG A 232 18.98 1.33 -5.75
CA ARG A 232 19.78 2.52 -5.42
C ARG A 232 18.86 3.63 -4.93
N GLY A 233 19.34 4.42 -3.98
CA GLY A 233 18.58 5.56 -3.47
C GLY A 233 19.46 6.74 -3.08
N GLY A 234 18.83 7.91 -2.96
CA GLY A 234 19.52 9.16 -2.64
C GLY A 234 20.58 9.53 -3.68
N GLU A 235 20.24 9.50 -4.96
CA GLU A 235 21.18 9.80 -6.06
C GLU A 235 22.44 8.91 -6.00
N GLY A 236 22.26 7.62 -5.69
CA GLY A 236 23.35 6.66 -5.56
C GLY A 236 24.15 6.77 -4.26
N ALA A 237 23.65 7.47 -3.24
CA ALA A 237 24.27 7.51 -1.91
C ALA A 237 24.33 6.14 -1.24
N TRP A 238 23.40 5.24 -1.55
CA TRP A 238 23.42 3.86 -1.06
C TRP A 238 22.92 2.87 -2.11
N LEU A 239 23.34 1.61 -1.95
CA LEU A 239 22.98 0.46 -2.77
C LEU A 239 22.51 -0.68 -1.86
N LEU A 240 21.28 -1.16 -2.08
CA LEU A 240 20.73 -2.36 -1.45
C LEU A 240 20.80 -3.51 -2.45
N ARG A 241 21.33 -4.66 -2.01
CA ARG A 241 21.39 -5.91 -2.75
C ARG A 241 20.69 -7.01 -1.98
N GLU A 242 19.88 -7.78 -2.66
CA GLU A 242 19.19 -8.94 -2.09
C GLU A 242 19.22 -10.11 -3.06
N GLY A 243 19.40 -11.32 -2.54
CA GLY A 243 19.47 -12.51 -3.38
C GLY A 243 19.68 -13.79 -2.59
N ALA A 244 19.74 -14.89 -3.34
CA ALA A 244 20.12 -16.21 -2.82
C ALA A 244 21.61 -16.44 -3.05
N ALA A 245 22.25 -17.12 -2.10
CA ALA A 245 23.62 -17.57 -2.22
C ALA A 245 23.80 -18.90 -1.48
N SER A 246 24.96 -19.52 -1.67
CA SER A 246 25.38 -20.71 -0.95
C SER A 246 26.71 -20.46 -0.26
N LEU A 247 26.79 -20.70 1.05
CA LEU A 247 28.04 -20.60 1.80
C LEU A 247 29.03 -21.66 1.29
N VAL A 248 30.26 -21.24 1.03
CA VAL A 248 31.36 -22.13 0.64
C VAL A 248 31.81 -22.94 1.86
N GLY A 249 31.83 -24.26 1.71
CA GLY A 249 32.23 -25.21 2.75
C GLY A 249 32.20 -26.64 2.20
N THR A 250 32.48 -27.63 3.06
CA THR A 250 32.42 -29.06 2.69
C THR A 250 31.03 -29.50 2.23
N THR A 251 29.99 -28.91 2.81
CA THR A 251 28.62 -28.99 2.32
C THR A 251 28.09 -27.57 2.05
N PRO A 252 27.72 -27.23 0.80
CA PRO A 252 27.14 -25.93 0.50
C PRO A 252 25.87 -25.71 1.33
N ARG A 253 25.82 -24.58 2.06
CA ARG A 253 24.66 -24.21 2.86
C ARG A 253 23.92 -23.04 2.21
N PRO A 254 22.69 -23.26 1.71
CA PRO A 254 21.91 -22.19 1.09
C PRO A 254 21.52 -21.10 2.10
N VAL A 255 21.65 -19.84 1.68
CA VAL A 255 21.32 -18.64 2.44
C VAL A 255 20.58 -17.61 1.59
N TRP A 256 19.77 -16.80 2.24
CA TRP A 256 19.33 -15.52 1.71
C TRP A 256 20.25 -14.43 2.25
N PHE A 257 20.56 -13.43 1.42
CA PHE A 257 21.35 -12.30 1.84
C PHE A 257 20.66 -10.98 1.57
N ARG A 258 20.98 -10.01 2.43
CA ARG A 258 20.66 -8.60 2.28
C ARG A 258 21.90 -7.78 2.60
N GLN A 259 22.37 -6.98 1.66
CA GLN A 259 23.54 -6.11 1.82
C GLN A 259 23.15 -4.68 1.51
N VAL A 260 23.50 -3.75 2.38
CA VAL A 260 23.42 -2.31 2.17
C VAL A 260 24.85 -1.78 2.11
N LEU A 261 25.20 -1.11 1.02
CA LEU A 261 26.47 -0.40 0.86
C LEU A 261 26.19 1.10 0.87
N VAL A 262 26.88 1.83 1.73
CA VAL A 262 26.82 3.29 1.84
C VAL A 262 28.00 3.88 1.07
N ARG A 263 27.69 4.62 0.00
CA ARG A 263 28.68 5.35 -0.81
C ARG A 263 28.86 6.78 -0.32
N ARG A 264 27.76 7.39 0.16
CA ARG A 264 27.74 8.71 0.76
C ARG A 264 26.89 8.65 2.04
N PRO A 265 27.42 9.08 3.20
CA PRO A 265 26.66 9.15 4.44
C PRO A 265 25.43 10.05 4.33
N GLY A 266 24.43 9.78 5.16
CA GLY A 266 23.25 10.63 5.31
C GLY A 266 22.03 9.84 5.78
N ASP A 267 21.01 10.56 6.26
CA ASP A 267 19.85 9.99 6.97
C ASP A 267 19.18 8.81 6.26
N ARG A 268 19.13 8.82 4.92
CA ARG A 268 18.53 7.74 4.14
C ARG A 268 19.39 6.48 4.12
N ALA A 269 20.71 6.63 4.06
CA ALA A 269 21.65 5.52 4.14
C ALA A 269 21.67 4.95 5.56
N ASP A 270 21.70 5.82 6.56
CA ASP A 270 21.67 5.44 7.98
C ASP A 270 20.38 4.68 8.32
N ALA A 271 19.24 5.10 7.76
CA ALA A 271 17.98 4.37 7.91
C ALA A 271 18.01 2.96 7.28
N GLN A 272 18.76 2.74 6.19
CA GLN A 272 18.93 1.39 5.63
C GLN A 272 19.85 0.53 6.50
N LEU A 273 20.94 1.08 7.02
CA LEU A 273 21.82 0.38 7.97
C LEU A 273 21.08 0.02 9.26
N ALA A 274 20.33 0.97 9.83
CA ALA A 274 19.50 0.75 11.01
C ALA A 274 18.42 -0.33 10.79
N ALA A 275 17.86 -0.43 9.58
CA ALA A 275 16.93 -1.50 9.24
C ALA A 275 17.60 -2.88 9.28
N VAL A 276 18.81 -3.01 8.71
CA VAL A 276 19.60 -4.26 8.74
C VAL A 276 20.02 -4.62 10.17
N ASP A 277 20.52 -3.64 10.93
CA ASP A 277 20.89 -3.81 12.34
C ASP A 277 19.71 -4.28 13.19
N GLY A 278 18.53 -3.66 13.01
CA GLY A 278 17.30 -4.11 13.65
C GLY A 278 16.94 -5.54 13.28
N GLN A 279 17.06 -5.93 12.00
CA GLN A 279 16.77 -7.31 11.57
C GLN A 279 17.74 -8.31 12.18
N LEU A 280 19.03 -7.98 12.30
CA LEU A 280 20.03 -8.82 12.96
C LEU A 280 19.67 -9.08 14.42
N ARG A 281 19.35 -8.03 15.17
CA ARG A 281 18.93 -8.16 16.58
C ARG A 281 17.67 -9.00 16.73
N LEU A 282 16.67 -8.73 15.90
CA LEU A 282 15.41 -9.46 15.96
C LEU A 282 15.59 -10.94 15.60
N LEU A 283 16.36 -11.26 14.55
CA LEU A 283 16.65 -12.65 14.20
C LEU A 283 17.56 -13.36 15.21
N ALA A 284 18.44 -12.65 15.91
CA ALA A 284 19.20 -13.24 17.02
C ALA A 284 18.28 -13.64 18.19
N GLU A 285 17.20 -12.88 18.42
CA GLU A 285 16.25 -13.13 19.50
C GLU A 285 15.24 -14.25 19.17
N ILE A 286 14.61 -14.18 17.99
CA ILE A 286 13.46 -15.04 17.63
C ILE A 286 13.67 -15.90 16.38
N GLY A 287 14.82 -15.78 15.70
CA GLY A 287 15.09 -16.50 14.46
C GLY A 287 15.07 -18.02 14.64
N GLY A 288 14.65 -18.74 13.61
CA GLY A 288 14.53 -20.21 13.62
C GLY A 288 13.33 -20.77 14.39
N ARG A 289 12.59 -19.94 15.14
CA ARG A 289 11.39 -20.36 15.89
C ARG A 289 10.16 -20.32 15.00
N SER A 290 9.30 -21.33 15.11
CA SER A 290 7.94 -21.32 14.56
C SER A 290 7.83 -20.93 13.07
N GLY A 291 8.84 -21.26 12.24
CA GLY A 291 8.86 -20.90 10.82
C GLY A 291 9.45 -19.52 10.50
N LEU A 292 10.09 -18.84 11.44
CA LEU A 292 10.91 -17.66 11.17
C LEU A 292 12.29 -18.06 10.62
N PRO A 293 12.91 -17.26 9.73
CA PRO A 293 14.22 -17.58 9.20
C PRO A 293 15.27 -17.56 10.32
N ALA A 294 16.25 -18.46 10.25
CA ALA A 294 17.34 -18.50 11.23
C ALA A 294 18.45 -17.52 10.82
N LEU A 295 19.00 -16.77 11.78
CA LEU A 295 20.19 -15.95 11.54
C LEU A 295 21.41 -16.86 11.32
N VAL A 296 22.18 -16.59 10.27
CA VAL A 296 23.41 -17.34 9.96
C VAL A 296 24.64 -16.49 10.30
N ALA A 297 24.68 -15.26 9.81
CA ALA A 297 25.73 -14.30 10.11
C ALA A 297 25.28 -12.90 9.70
N GLY A 298 25.98 -11.88 10.18
CA GLY A 298 25.78 -10.52 9.74
C GLY A 298 26.57 -9.54 10.58
N HIS A 299 26.63 -8.30 10.10
CA HIS A 299 27.29 -7.20 10.79
C HIS A 299 26.76 -5.88 10.24
N VAL A 300 26.99 -4.80 10.98
CA VAL A 300 26.74 -3.44 10.52
C VAL A 300 27.94 -2.56 10.89
N THR A 301 28.40 -1.81 9.92
CA THR A 301 29.41 -0.75 10.02
C THR A 301 28.84 0.53 9.40
N PRO A 302 29.49 1.69 9.58
CA PRO A 302 29.07 2.94 8.91
C PRO A 302 29.05 2.87 7.38
N ALA A 303 29.83 1.97 6.77
CA ALA A 303 29.93 1.84 5.31
C ALA A 303 29.07 0.70 4.74
N GLU A 304 28.72 -0.30 5.56
CA GLU A 304 28.09 -1.53 5.09
C GLU A 304 27.26 -2.20 6.18
N GLY A 305 26.08 -2.71 5.80
CA GLY A 305 25.28 -3.63 6.60
C GLY A 305 25.02 -4.92 5.84
N VAL A 306 25.30 -6.08 6.45
CA VAL A 306 25.08 -7.40 5.86
C VAL A 306 24.26 -8.27 6.79
N LEU A 307 23.24 -8.92 6.24
CA LEU A 307 22.45 -9.96 6.89
C LEU A 307 22.45 -11.22 6.02
N LEU A 308 22.83 -12.36 6.61
CA LEU A 308 22.70 -13.70 6.05
C LEU A 308 21.72 -14.51 6.90
N SER A 309 20.66 -15.02 6.28
CA SER A 309 19.68 -15.90 6.91
C SER A 309 19.59 -17.24 6.20
N ALA A 310 19.16 -18.28 6.92
CA ALA A 310 19.06 -19.63 6.36
C ALA A 310 18.00 -19.68 5.25
N ARG A 311 18.34 -20.33 4.13
CA ARG A 311 17.40 -20.62 3.04
C ARG A 311 17.02 -22.09 3.09
N PRO A 312 15.90 -22.47 3.72
CA PRO A 312 15.46 -23.85 3.74
C PRO A 312 15.15 -24.34 2.32
N PRO A 313 15.35 -25.64 2.03
CA PRO A 313 14.91 -26.21 0.76
C PRO A 313 13.38 -26.12 0.68
N GLY A 314 12.85 -25.87 -0.51
CA GLY A 314 11.42 -25.74 -0.71
C GLY A 314 11.07 -24.89 -1.92
N ARG A 315 9.77 -24.78 -2.16
CA ARG A 315 9.20 -23.93 -3.22
C ARG A 315 8.38 -22.82 -2.59
N THR A 316 8.29 -21.67 -3.23
CA THR A 316 7.47 -20.58 -2.71
C THR A 316 5.97 -20.92 -2.82
N TRP A 317 5.12 -20.25 -2.04
CA TRP A 317 3.67 -20.34 -2.22
C TRP A 317 3.27 -20.04 -3.66
N ARG A 318 3.92 -19.06 -4.31
CA ARG A 318 3.68 -18.74 -5.73
C ARG A 318 4.00 -19.90 -6.65
N GLU A 319 5.11 -20.59 -6.42
CA GLU A 319 5.53 -21.71 -7.27
C GLU A 319 4.63 -22.94 -7.11
N VAL A 320 4.08 -23.15 -5.91
CA VAL A 320 3.26 -24.31 -5.58
C VAL A 320 1.80 -24.09 -5.95
N PHE A 321 1.22 -22.95 -5.54
CA PHE A 321 -0.20 -22.67 -5.72
C PHE A 321 -0.47 -21.66 -6.83
N GLY A 322 0.46 -20.73 -7.07
CA GLY A 322 0.29 -19.60 -7.98
C GLY A 322 -0.85 -18.66 -7.57
N PRO A 323 -0.89 -17.43 -8.08
CA PRO A 323 -2.16 -16.86 -8.48
C PRO A 323 -2.54 -17.46 -9.85
N PRO A 324 -3.82 -17.78 -10.13
CA PRO A 324 -4.24 -17.84 -11.52
C PRO A 324 -3.94 -16.47 -12.15
N ALA A 325 -3.26 -16.46 -13.30
CA ALA A 325 -2.86 -15.21 -13.94
C ALA A 325 -4.07 -14.28 -14.12
N PRO A 326 -3.93 -12.95 -13.90
CA PRO A 326 -4.99 -12.02 -14.24
C PRO A 326 -5.28 -12.18 -15.73
N GLN A 327 -6.54 -12.45 -16.04
CA GLN A 327 -7.06 -12.70 -17.37
C GLN A 327 -6.77 -11.48 -18.27
N ARG A 328 -5.60 -11.44 -18.90
CA ARG A 328 -5.30 -10.50 -19.97
C ARG A 328 -6.30 -10.80 -21.09
N ARG A 329 -7.21 -9.86 -21.34
CA ARG A 329 -8.00 -9.86 -22.57
C ARG A 329 -7.03 -9.90 -23.76
N ARG A 330 -7.33 -10.81 -24.68
CA ARG A 330 -6.69 -11.09 -25.99
C ARG A 330 -5.47 -12.02 -25.99
N SER A 331 -5.73 -13.33 -26.03
CA SER A 331 -5.54 -14.16 -27.23
C SER A 331 -6.14 -15.55 -27.00
N ALA A 332 -6.73 -16.12 -28.05
CA ALA A 332 -7.44 -17.38 -28.01
C ALA A 332 -6.45 -18.56 -27.93
N ARG A 333 -6.14 -19.01 -26.71
CA ARG A 333 -5.82 -20.41 -26.31
C ARG A 333 -5.35 -20.37 -24.85
N PRO A 334 -5.96 -21.12 -23.91
CA PRO A 334 -5.46 -21.17 -22.54
C PRO A 334 -4.03 -21.76 -22.53
N PRO A 335 -3.07 -21.14 -21.82
CA PRO A 335 -1.79 -21.78 -21.57
C PRO A 335 -2.02 -23.05 -20.73
N ALA A 336 -1.27 -24.11 -21.02
CA ALA A 336 -1.34 -25.35 -20.24
C ALA A 336 -1.05 -25.06 -18.76
N PRO A 337 -1.75 -25.71 -17.81
CA PRO A 337 -1.48 -25.55 -16.39
C PRO A 337 -0.02 -25.95 -16.08
N PRO A 338 0.66 -25.27 -15.14
CA PRO A 338 2.01 -25.64 -14.75
C PRO A 338 2.02 -27.08 -14.26
N ALA A 339 3.00 -27.87 -14.73
CA ALA A 339 3.11 -29.32 -14.55
C ALA A 339 3.07 -29.83 -13.09
N GLY A 340 3.15 -28.95 -12.09
CA GLY A 340 3.03 -29.29 -10.67
C GLY A 340 1.58 -29.46 -10.17
N LEU A 341 0.58 -28.91 -10.86
CA LEU A 341 -0.83 -29.03 -10.45
C LEU A 341 -1.51 -30.30 -10.97
N ALA A 342 -0.88 -31.04 -11.89
CA ALA A 342 -1.46 -32.22 -12.54
C ALA A 342 -1.49 -33.49 -11.66
N ARG A 343 -0.90 -33.46 -10.45
CA ARG A 343 -0.78 -34.64 -9.57
C ARG A 343 -1.71 -34.65 -8.36
N HIS A 344 -2.44 -33.57 -8.10
CA HIS A 344 -3.29 -33.48 -6.91
C HIS A 344 -4.76 -33.43 -7.31
N ARG A 345 -5.56 -34.37 -6.78
CA ARG A 345 -7.03 -34.24 -6.80
C ARG A 345 -7.40 -32.85 -6.25
N PRO A 346 -8.42 -32.17 -6.78
CA PRO A 346 -8.79 -30.80 -6.40
C PRO A 346 -8.88 -30.55 -4.89
N GLY A 347 -9.31 -31.54 -4.09
CA GLY A 347 -9.36 -31.44 -2.63
C GLY A 347 -7.99 -31.45 -1.93
N GLY A 348 -7.00 -32.17 -2.47
CA GLY A 348 -5.66 -32.29 -1.88
C GLY A 348 -4.86 -30.99 -1.95
N THR A 349 -4.94 -30.27 -3.07
CA THR A 349 -4.29 -28.95 -3.23
C THR A 349 -4.88 -27.91 -2.27
N THR A 350 -6.21 -27.91 -2.07
CA THR A 350 -6.88 -27.00 -1.14
C THR A 350 -6.51 -27.27 0.32
N ILE A 351 -6.48 -28.55 0.73
CA ILE A 351 -6.02 -28.93 2.08
C ILE A 351 -4.58 -28.47 2.29
N ALA A 352 -3.71 -28.68 1.29
CA ALA A 352 -2.32 -28.24 1.32
C ALA A 352 -2.21 -26.71 1.44
N LEU A 353 -3.03 -25.95 0.72
CA LEU A 353 -3.08 -24.49 0.80
C LEU A 353 -3.49 -23.99 2.19
N LEU A 354 -4.54 -24.57 2.78
CA LEU A 354 -5.02 -24.18 4.09
C LEU A 354 -3.99 -24.51 5.19
N ARG A 355 -3.30 -25.64 5.09
CA ARG A 355 -2.15 -25.94 5.96
C ARG A 355 -1.02 -24.92 5.78
N ALA A 356 -0.81 -24.41 4.56
CA ALA A 356 0.23 -23.42 4.26
C ALA A 356 -0.09 -22.08 4.89
N ALA A 357 -1.35 -21.68 4.76
CA ALA A 357 -1.88 -20.48 5.35
C ALA A 357 -1.78 -20.52 6.88
N ALA A 358 -2.12 -21.66 7.49
CA ALA A 358 -1.98 -21.87 8.93
C ALA A 358 -0.52 -21.75 9.40
N GLY A 359 0.41 -22.44 8.74
CA GLY A 359 1.84 -22.37 9.09
C GLY A 359 2.43 -20.97 8.93
N ALA A 360 2.03 -20.23 7.89
CA ALA A 360 2.43 -18.83 7.73
C ALA A 360 1.85 -17.94 8.84
N GLY A 361 0.62 -18.23 9.27
CA GLY A 361 0.00 -17.59 10.43
C GLY A 361 0.76 -17.84 11.74
N ASP A 362 1.35 -19.03 11.92
CA ASP A 362 2.18 -19.35 13.09
C ASP A 362 3.50 -18.59 13.12
N ALA A 363 4.18 -18.50 11.97
CA ALA A 363 5.40 -17.70 11.84
C ALA A 363 5.13 -16.21 12.12
N LEU A 364 4.02 -15.68 11.58
CA LEU A 364 3.61 -14.31 11.85
C LEU A 364 3.18 -14.11 13.31
N ALA A 365 2.56 -15.10 13.95
CA ALA A 365 2.20 -15.03 15.36
C ALA A 365 3.46 -14.90 16.24
N ALA A 366 4.51 -15.67 15.95
CA ALA A 366 5.78 -15.56 16.67
C ALA A 366 6.42 -14.17 16.51
N LEU A 367 6.35 -13.60 15.30
CA LEU A 367 6.80 -12.22 15.07
C LEU A 367 5.94 -11.21 15.86
N HIS A 368 4.61 -11.38 15.88
CA HIS A 368 3.68 -10.51 16.58
C HIS A 368 3.86 -10.52 18.09
N GLU A 369 4.25 -11.66 18.67
CA GLU A 369 4.56 -11.80 20.09
C GLU A 369 5.77 -10.97 20.51
N SER A 370 6.73 -10.73 19.61
CA SER A 370 7.83 -9.79 19.82
C SER A 370 7.44 -8.31 19.62
N GLY A 371 6.17 -8.01 19.35
CA GLY A 371 5.67 -6.65 19.09
C GLY A 371 5.91 -6.14 17.67
N HIS A 372 6.39 -6.99 16.76
CA HIS A 372 6.72 -6.63 15.38
C HIS A 372 5.69 -7.14 14.37
N SER A 373 5.68 -6.55 13.18
CA SER A 373 4.78 -6.91 12.09
C SER A 373 5.54 -6.98 10.77
N HIS A 374 5.33 -8.02 9.98
CA HIS A 374 6.07 -8.28 8.73
C HIS A 374 5.78 -7.22 7.66
N ARG A 375 4.51 -6.86 7.47
CA ARG A 375 3.95 -5.80 6.60
C ARG A 375 4.24 -5.91 5.10
N ALA A 376 5.04 -6.87 4.69
CA ALA A 376 5.36 -7.16 3.30
C ALA A 376 5.13 -8.63 2.92
N VAL A 377 4.19 -9.31 3.59
CA VAL A 377 3.87 -10.71 3.27
C VAL A 377 3.37 -10.80 1.82
N THR A 378 3.95 -11.70 1.05
CA THR A 378 3.62 -12.02 -0.35
C THR A 378 3.76 -13.53 -0.59
N PRO A 379 3.27 -14.05 -1.74
CA PRO A 379 3.44 -15.46 -2.06
C PRO A 379 4.91 -15.89 -2.10
N ASP A 380 5.81 -14.98 -2.48
CA ASP A 380 7.24 -15.26 -2.55
C ASP A 380 7.89 -15.28 -1.16
N ALA A 381 7.32 -14.55 -0.19
CA ALA A 381 7.82 -14.51 1.19
C ALA A 381 7.54 -15.79 1.98
N VAL A 382 6.67 -16.69 1.49
CA VAL A 382 6.33 -17.95 2.16
C VAL A 382 6.93 -19.12 1.41
N VAL A 383 7.80 -19.89 2.07
CA VAL A 383 8.46 -21.09 1.55
C VAL A 383 7.81 -22.34 2.14
N LEU A 384 7.55 -23.31 1.27
CA LEU A 384 6.92 -24.59 1.58
C LEU A 384 7.99 -25.68 1.47
N PRO A 385 8.41 -26.32 2.59
CA PRO A 385 9.42 -27.37 2.58
C PRO A 385 8.98 -28.61 1.78
N PRO A 386 9.89 -29.42 1.23
CA PRO A 386 9.56 -30.56 0.36
C PRO A 386 8.66 -31.62 0.98
N VAL A 387 8.60 -31.70 2.32
CA VAL A 387 7.72 -32.64 3.05
C VAL A 387 6.26 -32.15 3.09
N TRP A 388 5.90 -31.11 2.32
CA TRP A 388 4.56 -30.54 2.15
C TRP A 388 3.56 -31.57 1.58
N GLY A 389 3.06 -32.49 2.41
CA GLY A 389 2.14 -33.54 1.97
C GLY A 389 1.94 -34.71 2.93
N SER A 390 2.80 -34.89 3.94
CA SER A 390 2.55 -35.87 5.02
C SER A 390 1.53 -35.34 6.03
N ARG A 391 0.92 -36.21 6.85
CA ARG A 391 0.03 -35.80 7.97
C ARG A 391 0.71 -34.85 8.97
N ALA A 392 2.05 -34.75 8.97
CA ALA A 392 2.85 -33.83 9.78
C ALA A 392 3.24 -32.53 9.06
N ALA A 393 2.77 -32.32 7.83
CA ALA A 393 3.17 -31.21 6.98
C ALA A 393 2.32 -29.96 7.20
N GLY A 394 2.86 -28.98 7.94
CA GLY A 394 2.26 -27.66 8.14
C GLY A 394 3.26 -26.54 8.41
N ALA A 395 4.57 -26.81 8.33
CA ALA A 395 5.60 -25.82 8.64
C ALA A 395 5.90 -24.96 7.41
N SER A 396 5.14 -23.88 7.21
CA SER A 396 5.54 -22.82 6.29
C SER A 396 6.68 -22.01 6.92
N ILE A 397 7.64 -21.59 6.12
CA ILE A 397 8.76 -20.77 6.60
C ILE A 397 8.70 -19.41 5.92
N LEU A 398 8.83 -18.33 6.69
CA LEU A 398 9.01 -17.00 6.14
C LEU A 398 10.44 -16.83 5.63
N ARG A 399 10.57 -16.30 4.41
CA ARG A 399 11.85 -16.01 3.76
C ARG A 399 12.66 -14.98 4.53
N ASP A 400 11.98 -13.93 4.98
CA ASP A 400 12.54 -12.76 5.63
C ASP A 400 11.56 -12.21 6.68
N LEU A 401 11.94 -11.11 7.34
CA LEU A 401 11.08 -10.38 8.29
C LEU A 401 10.34 -9.21 7.63
N GLY A 402 10.37 -9.13 6.30
CA GLY A 402 9.80 -8.05 5.52
C GLY A 402 10.29 -6.68 5.98
N LEU A 403 9.35 -5.89 6.49
CA LEU A 403 9.56 -4.53 6.97
C LEU A 403 9.53 -4.44 8.49
N ALA A 404 9.65 -5.54 9.24
CA ALA A 404 9.48 -5.55 10.71
C ALA A 404 10.21 -4.43 11.46
N THR A 405 11.43 -4.10 11.01
CA THR A 405 12.33 -3.12 11.66
C THR A 405 12.43 -1.80 10.91
N VAL A 406 11.69 -1.64 9.82
CA VAL A 406 11.69 -0.41 9.01
C VAL A 406 10.64 0.55 9.55
N THR A 407 10.95 1.84 9.65
CA THR A 407 9.96 2.85 10.05
C THR A 407 8.76 2.82 9.09
N ARG A 408 7.55 2.83 9.67
CA ARG A 408 6.30 2.72 8.91
C ARG A 408 6.08 3.94 8.03
N ARG A 409 5.67 3.72 6.78
CA ARG A 409 5.39 4.78 5.81
C ARG A 409 4.21 4.41 4.91
N ALA A 410 3.48 5.41 4.44
CA ALA A 410 2.48 5.20 3.40
C ALA A 410 3.13 4.69 2.11
N GLY A 411 2.43 3.80 1.41
CA GLY A 411 2.88 3.13 0.20
C GLY A 411 3.93 2.03 0.43
N GLU A 412 4.19 1.63 1.67
CA GLU A 412 5.19 0.61 1.96
C GLU A 412 4.79 -0.80 1.47
N GLY A 413 5.80 -1.66 1.32
CA GLY A 413 5.64 -3.05 0.94
C GLY A 413 5.17 -3.25 -0.53
N PRO A 414 5.19 -4.51 -1.01
CA PRO A 414 4.72 -4.85 -2.35
C PRO A 414 3.22 -4.58 -2.55
N ALA A 415 2.85 -4.08 -3.73
CA ALA A 415 1.50 -3.63 -4.07
C ALA A 415 0.47 -4.77 -4.18
N GLU A 416 0.87 -5.97 -4.63
CA GLU A 416 -0.02 -7.07 -5.02
C GLU A 416 -1.06 -7.48 -3.95
N TYR A 417 -0.74 -7.33 -2.66
CA TYR A 417 -1.65 -7.60 -1.55
C TYR A 417 -1.59 -6.51 -0.49
N ARG A 418 -1.32 -5.27 -0.89
CA ARG A 418 -1.17 -4.16 0.06
C ARG A 418 -2.48 -3.94 0.83
N ALA A 419 -2.38 -3.83 2.15
CA ALA A 419 -3.54 -3.54 2.97
C ALA A 419 -3.95 -2.05 2.81
N PRO A 420 -5.24 -1.70 2.87
CA PRO A 420 -5.72 -0.34 2.63
C PRO A 420 -5.02 0.72 3.51
N GLU A 421 -4.78 0.40 4.78
CA GLU A 421 -4.10 1.28 5.73
C GLU A 421 -2.61 1.52 5.41
N GLN A 422 -1.98 0.66 4.61
CA GLN A 422 -0.62 0.89 4.13
C GLN A 422 -0.60 1.92 2.99
N GLU A 423 -1.74 2.19 2.33
CA GLU A 423 -1.87 3.23 1.32
C GLU A 423 -2.22 4.59 1.93
N LEU A 424 -2.83 4.58 3.12
CA LEU A 424 -3.32 5.75 3.83
C LEU A 424 -2.27 6.29 4.81
N PHE A 425 -2.11 7.61 4.87
CA PHE A 425 -1.19 8.25 5.83
C PHE A 425 -1.83 8.27 7.23
N GLY A 426 -1.09 7.87 8.27
CA GLY A 426 -1.50 8.09 9.67
C GLY A 426 -2.17 6.92 10.39
N LEU A 427 -2.36 5.77 9.75
CA LEU A 427 -2.77 4.51 10.41
C LEU A 427 -1.57 3.59 10.61
N HIS A 428 -0.55 4.06 11.33
CA HIS A 428 0.74 3.36 11.46
C HIS A 428 1.10 3.03 12.91
N GLY A 429 0.11 2.85 13.79
CA GLY A 429 0.36 2.31 15.12
C GLY A 429 0.88 0.86 15.05
N PRO A 430 1.69 0.38 16.02
CA PRO A 430 2.17 -0.99 16.05
C PRO A 430 1.02 -2.02 15.95
N ARG A 431 -0.09 -1.76 16.64
CA ARG A 431 -1.32 -2.57 16.59
C ARG A 431 -1.94 -2.64 15.19
N VAL A 432 -1.82 -1.57 14.40
CA VAL A 432 -2.29 -1.55 13.01
C VAL A 432 -1.39 -2.42 12.14
N GLY A 433 -0.08 -2.41 12.36
CA GLY A 433 0.85 -3.30 11.65
C GLY A 433 0.53 -4.79 11.83
N LEU A 434 0.12 -5.22 13.02
CA LEU A 434 -0.31 -6.61 13.26
C LEU A 434 -1.55 -6.97 12.43
N ARG A 435 -2.49 -6.03 12.29
CA ARG A 435 -3.71 -6.17 11.46
C ARG A 435 -3.43 -6.13 9.97
N THR A 436 -2.35 -5.46 9.56
CA THR A 436 -1.86 -5.48 8.19
C THR A 436 -1.46 -6.91 7.80
N ASP A 437 -0.70 -7.62 8.64
CA ASP A 437 -0.30 -9.00 8.33
C ASP A 437 -1.50 -9.95 8.21
N VAL A 438 -2.52 -9.76 9.06
CA VAL A 438 -3.79 -10.51 8.98
C VAL A 438 -4.45 -10.30 7.63
N PHE A 439 -4.57 -9.06 7.16
CA PHE A 439 -5.15 -8.75 5.85
C PHE A 439 -4.34 -9.37 4.71
N ARG A 440 -3.01 -9.22 4.73
CA ARG A 440 -2.15 -9.69 3.64
C ARG A 440 -2.21 -11.20 3.49
N LEU A 441 -2.14 -11.95 4.59
CA LEU A 441 -2.26 -13.41 4.57
C LEU A 441 -3.66 -13.84 4.09
N ALA A 442 -4.71 -13.20 4.59
CA ALA A 442 -6.09 -13.46 4.16
C ALA A 442 -6.29 -13.18 2.66
N ALA A 443 -5.76 -12.07 2.15
CA ALA A 443 -5.94 -11.66 0.75
C ALA A 443 -5.27 -12.64 -0.20
N MET A 444 -4.08 -13.11 0.19
CA MET A 444 -3.33 -14.11 -0.56
C MET A 444 -4.06 -15.46 -0.57
N ALA A 445 -4.51 -15.94 0.60
CA ALA A 445 -5.27 -17.19 0.70
C ALA A 445 -6.60 -17.12 -0.05
N TYR A 446 -7.35 -16.03 0.10
CA TYR A 446 -8.60 -15.79 -0.63
C TYR A 446 -8.38 -15.80 -2.14
N HIS A 447 -7.36 -15.09 -2.63
CA HIS A 447 -7.05 -15.05 -4.06
C HIS A 447 -6.66 -16.43 -4.60
N THR A 448 -5.86 -17.20 -3.87
CA THR A 448 -5.51 -18.56 -4.29
C THR A 448 -6.72 -19.52 -4.27
N LEU A 449 -7.64 -19.38 -3.30
CA LEU A 449 -8.84 -20.22 -3.20
C LEU A 449 -9.89 -19.88 -4.27
N SER A 450 -10.13 -18.60 -4.51
CA SER A 450 -11.21 -18.10 -5.38
C SER A 450 -10.77 -17.81 -6.82
N GLY A 451 -9.47 -17.62 -7.03
CA GLY A 451 -8.91 -17.07 -8.27
C GLY A 451 -9.22 -15.59 -8.51
N VAL A 452 -9.81 -14.89 -7.53
CA VAL A 452 -10.20 -13.48 -7.63
C VAL A 452 -9.50 -12.66 -6.56
N MET A 453 -8.92 -11.53 -6.95
CA MET A 453 -8.36 -10.57 -5.99
C MET A 453 -9.46 -9.94 -5.13
N PRO A 454 -9.29 -9.83 -3.80
CA PRO A 454 -10.24 -9.11 -2.96
C PRO A 454 -10.27 -7.63 -3.37
N THR A 455 -11.46 -7.11 -3.67
CA THR A 455 -11.64 -5.72 -4.15
C THR A 455 -11.98 -4.76 -3.02
N CYS A 456 -11.78 -3.45 -3.25
CA CYS A 456 -12.03 -2.37 -2.28
C CYS A 456 -13.51 -2.16 -1.89
N GLY A 457 -14.43 -3.04 -2.30
CA GLY A 457 -15.85 -3.05 -1.89
C GLY A 457 -16.18 -4.12 -0.84
N GLY A 458 -15.19 -4.92 -0.44
CA GLY A 458 -15.37 -6.14 0.34
C GLY A 458 -15.46 -7.37 -0.59
N PRO A 459 -14.69 -8.43 -0.32
CA PRO A 459 -14.73 -9.64 -1.13
C PRO A 459 -16.07 -10.37 -0.99
N ALA A 460 -16.47 -11.09 -2.04
CA ALA A 460 -17.61 -11.99 -1.98
C ALA A 460 -17.31 -13.16 -1.03
N PRO A 461 -18.31 -13.69 -0.29
CA PRO A 461 -18.13 -14.90 0.50
C PRO A 461 -17.71 -16.08 -0.37
N LEU A 462 -16.72 -16.86 0.06
CA LEU A 462 -16.26 -18.06 -0.65
C LEU A 462 -17.40 -19.08 -0.79
N ARG A 463 -18.30 -19.17 0.19
CA ARG A 463 -19.49 -20.04 0.12
C ARG A 463 -20.47 -19.65 -0.98
N GLY A 464 -20.42 -18.40 -1.43
CA GLY A 464 -21.23 -17.92 -2.57
C GLY A 464 -20.59 -18.21 -3.92
N LEU A 465 -19.34 -18.69 -3.95
CA LEU A 465 -18.62 -19.01 -5.18
C LEU A 465 -18.79 -20.49 -5.55
N ARG A 466 -18.74 -20.79 -6.85
CA ARG A 466 -18.71 -22.17 -7.35
C ARG A 466 -17.31 -22.75 -7.20
N LEU A 467 -16.99 -23.23 -6.00
CA LEU A 467 -15.71 -23.86 -5.68
C LEU A 467 -15.83 -25.38 -5.74
N PRO A 468 -14.74 -26.11 -6.09
CA PRO A 468 -14.76 -27.57 -6.19
C PRO A 468 -14.73 -28.29 -4.83
N PHE A 469 -14.97 -27.57 -3.73
CA PHE A 469 -14.97 -28.08 -2.36
C PHE A 469 -15.98 -27.32 -1.49
N PRO A 470 -16.56 -27.97 -0.46
CA PRO A 470 -17.43 -27.29 0.48
C PRO A 470 -16.60 -26.37 1.40
N VAL A 471 -16.96 -25.09 1.46
CA VAL A 471 -16.26 -24.12 2.32
C VAL A 471 -16.90 -24.14 3.71
N PRO A 472 -16.15 -24.46 4.79
CA PRO A 472 -16.67 -24.40 6.15
C PRO A 472 -17.08 -22.97 6.52
N GLN A 473 -18.22 -22.82 7.20
CA GLN A 473 -18.76 -21.51 7.60
C GLN A 473 -17.74 -20.69 8.39
N THR A 474 -17.10 -21.30 9.39
CA THR A 474 -16.09 -20.65 10.22
C THR A 474 -14.90 -20.13 9.40
N LEU A 475 -14.46 -20.88 8.38
CA LEU A 475 -13.37 -20.44 7.50
C LEU A 475 -13.78 -19.20 6.71
N ASP A 476 -14.97 -19.21 6.11
CA ASP A 476 -15.47 -18.10 5.30
C ASP A 476 -15.65 -16.82 6.14
N GLU A 477 -16.30 -16.92 7.30
CA GLU A 477 -16.56 -15.78 8.18
C GLU A 477 -15.27 -15.12 8.69
N VAL A 478 -14.29 -15.93 9.13
CA VAL A 478 -13.02 -15.41 9.63
C VAL A 478 -12.18 -14.80 8.51
N LEU A 479 -12.19 -15.41 7.32
CA LEU A 479 -11.46 -14.91 6.16
C LEU A 479 -12.04 -13.56 5.69
N LEU A 480 -13.36 -13.44 5.60
CA LEU A 480 -14.02 -12.17 5.26
C LEU A 480 -13.75 -11.08 6.29
N ARG A 481 -13.81 -11.41 7.59
CA ARG A 481 -13.49 -10.47 8.67
C ARG A 481 -12.03 -10.02 8.61
N ALA A 482 -11.10 -10.92 8.24
CA ALA A 482 -9.69 -10.56 8.06
C ALA A 482 -9.45 -9.63 6.87
N LEU A 483 -10.37 -9.60 5.90
CA LEU A 483 -10.34 -8.74 4.70
C LEU A 483 -11.10 -7.41 4.88
N ASP A 484 -11.56 -7.10 6.09
CA ASP A 484 -12.23 -5.83 6.36
C ASP A 484 -11.28 -4.64 6.07
N LEU A 485 -11.83 -3.57 5.48
CA LEU A 485 -11.07 -2.36 5.18
C LEU A 485 -10.61 -1.64 6.46
N ASP A 486 -11.38 -1.75 7.54
CA ASP A 486 -11.04 -1.22 8.86
C ASP A 486 -10.18 -2.24 9.63
N PRO A 487 -8.90 -1.94 9.92
CA PRO A 487 -8.04 -2.81 10.70
C PRO A 487 -8.60 -3.16 12.08
N ALA A 488 -9.43 -2.30 12.69
CA ALA A 488 -10.01 -2.56 14.01
C ALA A 488 -11.05 -3.70 14.00
N ARG A 489 -11.69 -3.95 12.84
CA ARG A 489 -12.70 -5.01 12.68
C ARG A 489 -12.10 -6.38 12.36
N ARG A 490 -10.84 -6.42 11.96
CA ARG A 490 -10.12 -7.67 11.68
C ARG A 490 -9.77 -8.42 12.98
N PRO A 491 -9.55 -9.74 12.91
CA PRO A 491 -9.17 -10.53 14.08
C PRO A 491 -8.02 -9.96 14.88
N ALA A 492 -8.17 -10.03 16.21
CA ALA A 492 -7.27 -9.36 17.12
C ALA A 492 -5.86 -9.95 17.19
N ARG A 493 -5.72 -11.20 16.74
CA ARG A 493 -4.50 -11.99 16.72
C ARG A 493 -4.53 -12.82 15.45
N ILE A 494 -3.39 -12.93 14.77
CA ILE A 494 -3.32 -13.72 13.52
C ILE A 494 -3.59 -15.21 13.74
N ARG A 495 -3.41 -15.72 14.97
CA ARG A 495 -3.78 -17.09 15.36
C ARG A 495 -5.25 -17.42 15.07
N VAL A 496 -6.17 -16.47 15.22
CA VAL A 496 -7.60 -16.69 14.90
C VAL A 496 -7.79 -17.09 13.43
N LEU A 497 -7.04 -16.43 12.53
CA LEU A 497 -7.05 -16.76 11.10
C LEU A 497 -6.34 -18.10 10.83
N ALA A 498 -5.20 -18.35 11.49
CA ALA A 498 -4.47 -19.61 11.37
C ALA A 498 -5.32 -20.82 11.83
N ASP A 499 -6.02 -20.70 12.95
CA ASP A 499 -6.91 -21.73 13.49
C ASP A 499 -8.07 -22.02 12.53
N ALA A 500 -8.67 -21.00 11.94
CA ALA A 500 -9.71 -21.15 10.93
C ALA A 500 -9.21 -21.92 9.68
N PHE A 501 -7.97 -21.65 9.25
CA PHE A 501 -7.35 -22.44 8.18
C PHE A 501 -7.12 -23.90 8.57
N ARG A 502 -6.66 -24.19 9.80
CA ARG A 502 -6.47 -25.57 10.27
C ARG A 502 -7.80 -26.33 10.34
N LEU A 503 -8.84 -25.71 10.90
CA LEU A 503 -10.18 -26.29 10.95
C LEU A 503 -10.73 -26.53 9.53
N GLY A 504 -10.50 -25.60 8.61
CA GLY A 504 -10.84 -25.75 7.20
C GLY A 504 -10.16 -26.97 6.55
N ALA A 505 -8.86 -27.12 6.76
CA ALA A 505 -8.08 -28.26 6.26
C ALA A 505 -8.56 -29.60 6.85
N LEU A 506 -8.87 -29.63 8.15
CA LEU A 506 -9.38 -30.82 8.84
C LEU A 506 -10.75 -31.24 8.29
N HIS A 507 -11.68 -30.29 8.15
CA HIS A 507 -13.01 -30.56 7.61
C HIS A 507 -12.94 -31.14 6.20
N LEU A 508 -12.13 -30.55 5.31
CA LEU A 508 -11.94 -31.06 3.95
C LEU A 508 -11.27 -32.43 3.91
N THR A 509 -10.36 -32.71 4.85
CA THR A 509 -9.73 -34.03 4.97
C THR A 509 -10.78 -35.08 5.35
N GLN A 510 -11.65 -34.77 6.31
CA GLN A 510 -12.73 -35.67 6.75
C GLN A 510 -13.79 -35.90 5.66
N ALA A 511 -14.14 -34.86 4.88
CA ALA A 511 -15.11 -34.96 3.79
C ALA A 511 -14.58 -35.66 2.53
N SER A 512 -13.27 -35.92 2.46
CA SER A 512 -12.62 -36.62 1.33
C SER A 512 -12.44 -38.13 1.60
N HIS A 513 -12.77 -38.59 2.80
CA HIS A 513 -12.88 -39.98 3.21
C HIS A 513 -14.36 -40.38 3.22
#